data_AF-A0AA39QKE1-F1
#
_entry.id   AF-A0AA39QKE1-F1
#
_cell.length_a   1.000
_cell.length_b   1.000
_cell.length_c   1.000
_cell.angle_alpha   90.00
_cell.angle_beta   90.00
_cell.angle_gamma   90.00
#
_symmetry.space_group_name_H-M   'P 1'
#
loop_
_entity.id
_entity.type
_entity.pdbx_description
1 polymer ?
#
loop_
_entity_poly.entity_id
_entity_poly.type
_entity_poly.pdbx_seq_one_letter_code
_entity_poly.pdbx_strand_id
1 'polypeptide(L)'
;MLLNSVHSIELKNPRSGLPPPTTNMCYRELLFKRSVECEHLTKTGQNIIDCQSSRCYLSAAHPSNCGSHQRPCSCRRYYGQPIRRVTAEVTGKCALCVEEGL
;
A
#
# COMPACT_ATOMS: atom_id res chain seq x y z
N MET A 1 -11.85 56.34 12.72
CA MET A 1 -11.02 55.25 13.28
C MET A 1 -11.58 53.95 12.76
N LEU A 2 -10.91 53.32 11.79
CA LEU A 2 -11.32 52.05 11.19
C LEU A 2 -10.47 50.94 11.82
N LEU A 3 -11.10 50.06 12.60
CA LEU A 3 -10.45 48.88 13.17
C LEU A 3 -10.54 47.74 12.15
N ASN A 4 -9.39 47.32 11.64
CA ASN A 4 -9.24 46.20 10.71
C ASN A 4 -9.56 44.87 11.41
N SER A 5 -10.54 44.13 10.89
CA SER A 5 -10.80 42.73 11.26
C SER A 5 -9.71 41.84 10.68
N VAL A 6 -8.89 41.26 11.54
CA VAL A 6 -7.94 40.20 11.16
C VAL A 6 -8.73 38.89 11.10
N HIS A 7 -9.06 38.43 9.88
CA HIS A 7 -9.57 37.09 9.65
C HIS A 7 -8.44 36.08 9.98
N SER A 8 -8.60 35.32 11.07
CA SER A 8 -7.78 34.15 11.35
C SER A 8 -8.10 33.08 10.31
N ILE A 9 -7.21 32.90 9.33
CA ILE A 9 -7.26 31.76 8.42
C ILE A 9 -6.76 30.56 9.20
N GLU A 10 -7.68 29.74 9.73
CA GLU A 10 -7.33 28.40 10.21
C GLU A 10 -6.79 27.59 9.03
N LEU A 11 -5.48 27.33 9.04
CA LEU A 11 -4.85 26.37 8.15
C LEU A 11 -5.42 24.98 8.45
N LYS A 12 -6.47 24.57 7.72
CA LYS A 12 -6.95 23.19 7.73
C LYS A 12 -5.81 22.27 7.27
N ASN A 13 -5.22 21.57 8.23
CA ASN A 13 -4.24 20.51 7.98
C ASN A 13 -4.89 19.46 7.04
N PRO A 14 -4.38 19.24 5.81
CA PRO A 14 -5.01 18.38 4.80
C PRO A 14 -5.00 16.88 5.16
N ARG A 15 -4.56 16.50 6.37
CA ARG A 15 -4.50 15.11 6.84
C ARG A 15 -5.72 14.61 7.58
N SER A 16 -6.76 15.42 7.78
CA SER A 16 -7.94 15.07 8.58
C SER A 16 -8.92 14.07 7.93
N GLY A 17 -8.65 13.61 6.70
CA GLY A 17 -9.48 12.61 6.00
C GLY A 17 -8.81 11.23 5.85
N LEU A 18 -7.59 11.03 6.34
CA LEU A 18 -6.95 9.71 6.30
C LEU A 18 -7.43 8.90 7.52
N PRO A 19 -7.95 7.68 7.33
CA PRO A 19 -8.20 6.80 8.45
C PRO A 19 -6.91 6.67 9.27
N PRO A 20 -6.99 6.58 10.61
CA PRO A 20 -5.81 6.31 11.43
C PRO A 20 -5.06 5.10 10.85
N PRO A 21 -3.72 5.05 10.91
CA PRO A 21 -2.93 3.95 10.34
C PRO A 21 -3.28 2.64 11.06
N THR A 22 -4.37 2.03 10.62
CA THR A 22 -4.94 0.75 11.05
C THR A 22 -4.42 -0.28 10.09
N THR A 23 -3.11 -0.42 9.97
CA THR A 23 -2.57 -1.23 8.88
C THR A 23 -1.36 -1.99 9.34
N ASN A 24 -1.65 -3.15 9.94
CA ASN A 24 -0.76 -4.29 10.05
C ASN A 24 -0.40 -4.81 8.64
N MET A 25 0.38 -4.04 7.89
CA MET A 25 0.48 -4.20 6.43
C MET A 25 1.93 -4.19 6.01
N CYS A 26 2.48 -5.39 5.89
CA CYS A 26 3.91 -5.61 5.77
C CYS A 26 4.35 -5.78 4.31
N TYR A 27 3.48 -6.33 3.47
CA TYR A 27 3.62 -6.40 2.01
C TYR A 27 2.27 -6.41 1.30
N ARG A 28 2.33 -6.23 -0.03
CA ARG A 28 1.17 -6.27 -0.92
C ARG A 28 1.29 -7.48 -1.84
N GLU A 29 0.17 -8.14 -2.09
CA GLU A 29 0.04 -9.09 -3.19
C GLU A 29 -0.72 -8.41 -4.32
N LEU A 30 -0.06 -8.19 -5.44
CA LEU A 30 -0.64 -7.59 -6.64
C LEU A 30 -1.29 -8.69 -7.48
N LEU A 31 -2.58 -8.55 -7.74
CA LEU A 31 -3.37 -9.53 -8.47
C LEU A 31 -3.44 -9.13 -9.94
N PHE A 32 -3.21 -10.08 -10.83
CA PHE A 32 -3.22 -9.88 -12.26
C PHE A 32 -4.12 -10.89 -12.97
N LYS A 33 -4.63 -10.49 -14.13
CA LYS A 33 -5.07 -11.39 -15.20
C LYS A 33 -3.98 -11.45 -16.28
N ARG A 34 -3.71 -12.62 -16.82
CA ARG A 34 -2.76 -12.81 -17.93
C ARG A 34 -3.53 -13.04 -19.23
N SER A 35 -3.20 -12.29 -20.28
CA SER A 35 -3.73 -12.54 -21.62
C SER A 35 -2.89 -13.63 -22.29
N VAL A 36 -3.50 -14.71 -22.76
CA VAL A 36 -2.75 -15.90 -23.21
C VAL A 36 -1.93 -15.64 -24.47
N GLU A 37 -2.46 -14.83 -25.41
CA GLU A 37 -1.81 -14.65 -26.73
C GLU A 37 -0.61 -13.70 -26.72
N CYS A 38 -0.56 -12.74 -25.80
CA CYS A 38 0.52 -11.74 -25.71
C CYS A 38 1.25 -11.76 -24.36
N GLU A 39 0.86 -12.68 -23.46
CA GLU A 39 1.38 -12.88 -22.11
C GLU A 39 1.35 -11.66 -21.16
N HIS A 40 0.79 -10.55 -21.60
CA HIS A 40 0.70 -9.32 -20.82
C HIS A 40 -0.18 -9.49 -19.58
N LEU A 41 0.25 -8.85 -18.50
CA LEU A 41 -0.41 -8.86 -17.20
C LEU A 41 -1.21 -7.57 -16.99
N THR A 42 -2.51 -7.70 -16.77
CA THR A 42 -3.39 -6.58 -16.38
C THR A 42 -3.66 -6.65 -14.90
N LYS A 43 -3.29 -5.61 -14.14
CA LYS A 43 -3.56 -5.56 -12.69
C LYS A 43 -5.06 -5.46 -12.47
N THR A 44 -5.62 -6.38 -11.69
CA THR A 44 -7.05 -6.41 -11.35
C THR A 44 -7.32 -6.05 -9.90
N GLY A 45 -6.31 -6.13 -9.03
CA GLY A 45 -6.50 -5.81 -7.63
C GLY A 45 -5.22 -5.90 -6.82
N GLN A 46 -5.39 -5.82 -5.51
CA GLN A 46 -4.31 -6.08 -4.55
C GLN A 46 -4.89 -6.57 -3.22
N ASN A 47 -4.18 -7.50 -2.59
CA ASN A 47 -4.38 -7.82 -1.19
C ASN A 47 -3.29 -7.11 -0.37
N ILE A 48 -3.63 -6.75 0.85
CA ILE A 48 -2.67 -6.22 1.81
C ILE A 48 -2.55 -7.22 2.95
N ILE A 49 -1.33 -7.61 3.28
CA ILE A 49 -1.06 -8.79 4.11
C ILE A 49 -0.15 -8.40 5.27
N ASP A 50 -0.54 -8.85 6.47
CA ASP A 50 0.31 -8.86 7.65
C ASP A 50 1.29 -10.03 7.54
N CYS A 51 2.59 -9.77 7.63
CA CYS A 51 3.60 -10.83 7.60
C CYS A 51 3.70 -11.64 8.90
N GLN A 52 2.97 -11.25 9.95
CA GLN A 52 2.96 -11.87 11.27
C GLN A 52 4.35 -12.00 11.91
N SER A 53 5.28 -11.11 11.53
CA SER A 53 6.65 -11.14 12.03
C SER A 53 6.85 -10.10 13.14
N SER A 54 7.31 -10.56 14.31
CA SER A 54 7.69 -9.68 15.43
C SER A 54 8.86 -8.74 15.12
N ARG A 55 9.60 -8.99 14.03
CA ARG A 55 10.68 -8.13 13.54
C ARG A 55 10.20 -7.13 12.50
N CYS A 56 8.92 -7.13 12.14
CA CYS A 56 8.33 -6.12 11.26
C CYS A 56 7.63 -5.06 12.09
N TYR A 57 8.03 -3.79 11.95
CA TYR A 57 7.40 -2.69 12.69
C TYR A 57 5.90 -2.52 12.37
N LEU A 58 5.49 -2.94 11.17
CA LEU A 58 4.11 -2.83 10.69
C LEU A 58 3.30 -4.11 10.87
N SER A 59 3.76 -5.11 11.62
CA SER A 59 3.00 -6.35 11.84
C SER A 59 2.17 -6.27 13.12
N ALA A 60 1.03 -6.96 13.17
CA ALA A 60 0.26 -7.12 14.41
C ALA A 60 1.07 -7.83 15.49
N ALA A 61 1.97 -8.73 15.07
CA ALA A 61 2.85 -9.48 15.96
C ALA A 61 4.02 -8.64 16.50
N HIS A 62 4.16 -7.38 16.08
CA HIS A 62 5.25 -6.52 16.54
C HIS A 62 5.09 -6.18 18.02
N PRO A 63 6.15 -6.35 18.84
CA PRO A 63 6.06 -6.07 20.26
C PRO A 63 5.83 -4.58 20.53
N SER A 64 4.86 -4.27 21.38
CA SER A 64 4.49 -2.90 21.75
C SER A 64 5.62 -2.15 22.49
N ASN A 65 6.55 -2.87 23.12
CA ASN A 65 7.70 -2.30 23.85
C ASN A 65 8.97 -2.14 23.00
N CYS A 66 8.88 -2.31 21.67
CA CYS A 66 9.99 -2.10 20.76
C CYS A 66 10.38 -0.62 20.69
N GLY A 67 11.69 -0.33 20.74
CA GLY A 67 12.21 1.04 20.81
C GLY A 67 12.38 1.57 22.23
N SER A 68 12.07 0.77 23.26
CA SER A 68 12.39 1.09 24.65
C SER A 68 13.89 1.00 24.93
N HIS A 69 14.35 1.59 26.03
CA HIS A 69 15.75 1.49 26.47
C HIS A 69 16.20 0.04 26.65
N GLN A 70 15.32 -0.85 27.12
CA GLN A 70 15.59 -2.28 27.30
C GLN A 70 15.51 -3.07 25.99
N ARG A 71 14.88 -2.51 24.94
CA ARG A 71 14.71 -3.17 23.64
C ARG A 71 14.80 -2.16 22.48
N PRO A 72 16.03 -1.72 22.12
CA PRO A 72 16.25 -0.81 21.01
C PRO A 72 15.66 -1.35 19.70
N CYS A 73 15.06 -0.47 18.90
CA CYS A 73 14.40 -0.89 17.67
C CYS A 73 15.41 -1.18 16.55
N SER A 74 15.39 -2.40 16.03
CA SER A 74 16.14 -2.83 14.82
C SER A 74 15.21 -3.51 13.80
N CYS A 75 13.91 -3.30 13.94
CA CYS A 75 12.88 -3.95 13.14
C CYS A 75 12.86 -3.42 11.71
N ARG A 76 12.51 -4.29 10.76
CA ARG A 76 12.28 -3.87 9.37
C ARG A 76 10.95 -3.14 9.28
N ARG A 77 10.93 -2.01 8.56
CA ARG A 77 9.68 -1.28 8.33
C ARG A 77 8.73 -2.07 7.43
N TYR A 78 9.23 -2.70 6.38
CA TYR A 78 8.45 -3.55 5.47
C TYR A 78 9.14 -4.91 5.31
N TYR A 79 8.36 -5.95 5.08
CA TYR A 79 8.87 -7.29 4.81
C TYR A 79 8.70 -7.62 3.33
N GLY A 80 9.80 -7.63 2.59
CA GLY A 80 9.82 -8.04 1.18
C GLY A 80 9.34 -6.99 0.18
N GLN A 81 9.28 -7.39 -1.08
CA GLN A 81 8.72 -6.63 -2.20
C GLN A 81 7.29 -7.12 -2.49
N PRO A 82 6.48 -6.36 -3.25
CA PRO A 82 5.16 -6.83 -3.65
C PRO A 82 5.23 -8.18 -4.39
N ILE A 83 4.40 -9.12 -3.98
CA ILE A 83 4.27 -10.41 -4.66
C ILE A 83 3.31 -10.24 -5.83
N ARG A 84 3.64 -10.78 -7.01
CA ARG A 84 2.72 -10.79 -8.17
C ARG A 84 2.04 -12.15 -8.25
N ARG A 85 0.70 -12.16 -8.27
CA ARG A 85 -0.09 -13.38 -8.44
C ARG A 85 -0.99 -13.26 -9.68
N VAL A 86 -0.91 -14.24 -10.57
CA VAL A 86 -1.90 -14.40 -11.64
C VAL A 86 -3.11 -15.13 -11.07
N THR A 87 -4.28 -14.52 -11.22
CA THR A 87 -5.54 -15.01 -10.65
C THR A 87 -6.49 -15.57 -11.70
N ALA A 88 -6.30 -15.19 -12.96
CA ALA A 88 -6.97 -15.81 -14.09
C ALA A 88 -6.13 -15.64 -15.36
N GLU A 89 -6.35 -16.53 -16.31
CA GLU A 89 -5.91 -16.38 -17.68
C GLU A 89 -7.12 -16.05 -18.55
N VAL A 90 -6.94 -15.15 -19.51
CA VAL A 90 -7.98 -14.72 -20.45
C VAL A 90 -7.51 -14.98 -21.88
N THR A 91 -8.39 -15.56 -22.69
CA THR A 91 -8.15 -15.79 -24.12
C THR A 91 -8.10 -14.45 -24.88
N GLY A 92 -7.32 -14.39 -25.95
CA GLY A 92 -7.11 -13.15 -26.72
C GLY A 92 -5.90 -12.34 -26.27
N LYS A 93 -5.65 -11.27 -27.02
CA LYS A 93 -4.66 -10.23 -26.70
C LYS A 93 -5.21 -9.25 -25.65
N CYS A 94 -4.33 -8.62 -24.88
CA CYS A 94 -4.72 -7.57 -23.96
C CYS A 94 -5.17 -6.30 -24.73
N ALA A 95 -5.97 -5.44 -24.09
CA ALA A 95 -6.50 -4.22 -24.70
C ALA A 95 -5.43 -3.35 -25.39
N LEU A 96 -4.26 -3.18 -24.75
CA LEU A 96 -3.14 -2.42 -25.31
C LEU A 96 -2.61 -3.01 -26.63
N CYS A 97 -2.48 -4.34 -26.74
CA CYS A 97 -2.04 -4.97 -27.99
C CYS A 97 -3.09 -4.85 -29.10
N VAL A 98 -4.37 -4.91 -28.73
CA VAL A 98 -5.48 -4.74 -29.68
C VAL A 98 -5.47 -3.31 -30.23
N GLU A 99 -5.28 -2.31 -29.38
CA GLU A 99 -5.23 -0.89 -29.78
C GLU A 99 -3.99 -0.56 -30.63
N GLU A 100 -2.84 -1.14 -30.30
CA GLU A 100 -1.58 -0.92 -31.03
C GLU A 100 -1.42 -1.80 -32.29
N GLY A 101 -2.38 -2.68 -32.59
CA GLY A 101 -2.31 -3.60 -33.74
C GLY A 101 -1.18 -4.62 -33.66
N LEU A 102 -0.68 -4.90 -32.44
CA LEU A 102 0.41 -5.84 -32.13
C LEU A 102 -0.11 -7.25 -31.94
#